data_AF-G1UPB6-F1
#
_entry.id   AF-G1UPB6-F1
#
_cell.length_a   1.000
_cell.length_b   1.000
_cell.length_c   1.000
_cell.angle_alpha   90.00
_cell.angle_beta   90.00
_cell.angle_gamma   90.00
#
_symmetry.space_group_name_H-M   'P 1'
#
loop_
_entity.id
_entity.type
_entity.pdbx_description
1 polymer ?
#
loop_
_entity_poly.entity_id
_entity_poly.type
_entity_poly.pdbx_seq_one_letter_code
_entity_poly.pdbx_strand_id
1 'polypeptide(L)'
;MRHLFLFSFAVWLAACPPAVALGQNLSAYDSPPQGASSFGQGPDISATYLEEAREYRKQGRYELARQSYAQALSTCRSNAGLDIIKRELAGVELLLRTMR
;
A
#
# COMPACT_ATOMS: atom_id res chain seq x y z
N MET A 1 0.16 21.37 -21.92
CA MET A 1 -0.11 21.05 -23.34
C MET A 1 -0.08 19.52 -23.46
N ARG A 2 -1.15 18.80 -23.12
CA ARG A 2 -2.41 18.56 -23.86
C ARG A 2 -2.19 17.79 -25.17
N HIS A 3 -2.16 16.46 -25.08
CA HIS A 3 -2.51 15.49 -26.13
C HIS A 3 -3.15 14.30 -25.39
N LEU A 4 -4.47 14.11 -25.30
CA LEU A 4 -5.47 13.89 -26.35
C LEU A 4 -5.16 12.62 -27.16
N PHE A 5 -5.47 11.46 -26.57
CA PHE A 5 -5.68 10.21 -27.30
C PHE A 5 -7.15 9.83 -27.17
N LEU A 6 -7.91 10.21 -28.20
CA LEU A 6 -9.21 9.65 -28.54
C LEU A 6 -8.98 8.43 -29.44
N PHE A 7 -9.32 7.25 -28.96
CA PHE A 7 -9.68 6.07 -29.75
C PHE A 7 -10.75 5.37 -28.91
N SER A 8 -12.06 5.53 -29.16
CA SER A 8 -12.79 5.05 -30.33
C SER A 8 -12.50 3.57 -30.60
N PHE A 9 -13.30 2.68 -30.02
CA PHE A 9 -13.89 1.59 -30.78
C PHE A 9 -15.03 0.93 -29.97
N ALA A 10 -16.23 1.04 -30.50
CA ALA A 10 -17.35 0.21 -30.13
C ALA A 10 -17.04 -1.25 -30.48
N VAL A 11 -17.12 -2.17 -29.51
CA VAL A 11 -17.22 -3.61 -29.73
C VAL A 11 -18.18 -4.14 -28.68
N TRP A 12 -19.47 -4.21 -29.00
CA TRP A 12 -20.18 -5.32 -29.63
C TRP A 12 -20.83 -6.25 -28.59
N LEU A 13 -22.15 -6.35 -28.76
CA LEU A 13 -23.10 -7.27 -28.19
C LEU A 13 -22.63 -8.73 -28.32
N ALA A 14 -22.59 -9.50 -27.23
CA ALA A 14 -22.76 -10.96 -27.20
C ALA A 14 -22.70 -11.40 -25.72
N ALA A 15 -23.81 -11.81 -25.11
CA ALA A 15 -24.41 -13.14 -25.17
C ALA A 15 -24.22 -13.87 -23.82
N CYS A 16 -25.33 -14.17 -23.16
CA CYS A 16 -25.40 -15.06 -22.00
C CYS A 16 -24.77 -16.43 -22.28
N PRO A 17 -24.27 -17.09 -21.24
CA PRO A 17 -25.00 -18.26 -20.75
C PRO A 17 -25.15 -18.28 -19.22
N PRO A 18 -26.29 -18.75 -18.65
CA PRO A 18 -26.35 -19.18 -17.27
C PRO A 18 -25.99 -20.66 -17.21
N ALA A 19 -24.80 -20.98 -16.70
CA ALA A 19 -24.37 -22.37 -16.58
C ALA A 19 -23.69 -22.62 -15.23
N VAL A 20 -24.37 -23.48 -14.47
CA VAL A 20 -23.82 -24.47 -13.54
C VAL A 20 -23.58 -24.00 -12.10
N ALA A 21 -24.48 -24.49 -11.24
CA ALA A 21 -24.25 -24.72 -9.83
C ALA A 21 -23.06 -25.67 -9.61
N LEU A 22 -22.09 -25.20 -8.84
CA LEU A 22 -21.16 -26.01 -8.03
C LEU A 22 -21.36 -25.47 -6.61
N GLY A 23 -21.81 -26.28 -5.67
CA GLY A 23 -20.99 -27.39 -5.20
C GLY A 23 -20.15 -26.85 -4.04
N GLN A 24 -20.69 -27.06 -2.85
CA GLN A 24 -20.13 -26.84 -1.51
C GLN A 24 -18.59 -26.77 -1.47
N ASN A 25 -18.05 -25.67 -0.94
CA ASN A 25 -16.72 -25.69 -0.35
C ASN A 25 -16.71 -24.83 0.92
N LEU A 26 -16.75 -25.52 2.06
CA LEU A 26 -16.26 -24.97 3.32
C LEU A 26 -14.77 -24.67 3.12
N SER A 27 -14.38 -23.41 3.20
CA SER A 27 -13.00 -23.08 3.54
C SER A 27 -13.01 -21.86 4.43
N ALA A 28 -12.74 -22.14 5.69
CA ALA A 28 -12.39 -21.20 6.71
C ALA A 28 -11.22 -20.34 6.23
N TYR A 29 -11.52 -19.11 5.86
CA TYR A 29 -10.62 -18.00 6.09
C TYR A 29 -11.47 -16.88 6.66
N ASP A 30 -11.55 -16.90 7.99
CA ASP A 30 -11.80 -15.72 8.82
C ASP A 30 -10.78 -14.67 8.35
N SER A 31 -11.24 -13.80 7.45
CA SER A 31 -10.47 -12.66 7.01
C SER A 31 -10.53 -11.66 8.16
N PRO A 32 -9.39 -11.18 8.71
CA PRO A 32 -9.44 -10.18 9.76
C PRO A 32 -10.24 -8.97 9.26
N PRO A 33 -11.01 -8.32 10.14
CA PRO A 33 -11.99 -7.32 9.74
C PRO A 33 -11.30 -6.23 8.95
N GLN A 34 -11.93 -5.98 7.80
CA GLN A 34 -11.70 -4.89 6.87
C GLN A 34 -11.20 -3.66 7.62
N GLY A 35 -10.04 -3.17 7.17
CA GLY A 35 -9.43 -1.95 7.66
C GLY A 35 -10.52 -0.92 7.86
N ALA A 36 -10.73 -0.55 9.13
CA ALA A 36 -11.60 0.51 9.52
C ALA A 36 -11.15 1.74 8.73
N SER A 37 -11.85 2.02 7.63
CA SER A 37 -11.80 3.27 6.93
C SER A 37 -12.11 4.32 7.99
N SER A 38 -11.08 4.93 8.55
CA SER A 38 -11.23 6.00 9.53
C SER A 38 -11.90 7.15 8.77
N PHE A 39 -13.23 7.20 8.86
CA PHE A 39 -14.08 8.26 8.35
C PHE A 39 -13.73 9.54 9.12
N GLY A 40 -12.67 10.23 8.72
CA GLY A 40 -12.20 11.44 9.40
C GLY A 40 -10.80 11.96 9.04
N GLN A 41 -10.02 11.28 8.20
CA GLN A 41 -8.70 11.75 7.81
C GLN A 41 -8.70 12.13 6.32
N GLY A 42 -8.22 13.33 5.99
CA GLY A 42 -7.74 13.63 4.64
C GLY A 42 -6.69 12.60 4.19
N PRO A 43 -6.23 12.61 2.92
CA PRO A 43 -5.31 11.60 2.40
C PRO A 43 -4.17 11.36 3.39
N ASP A 44 -4.00 10.11 3.83
CA ASP A 44 -2.96 9.77 4.78
C ASP A 44 -1.62 9.77 4.06
N ILE A 45 -1.05 10.96 3.91
CA ILE A 45 0.24 11.18 3.24
C ILE A 45 1.34 10.37 3.93
N SER A 46 1.18 10.08 5.23
CA SER A 46 2.14 9.26 5.97
C SER A 46 2.16 7.80 5.49
N ALA A 47 1.01 7.27 5.07
CA ALA A 47 0.93 5.93 4.47
C ALA A 47 1.65 5.86 3.13
N THR A 48 1.56 6.92 2.30
CA THR A 48 2.31 7.00 1.03
C THR A 48 3.82 6.96 1.27
N TYR A 49 4.33 7.82 2.15
CA TYR A 49 5.75 7.83 2.49
C TYR A 49 6.23 6.53 3.14
N LEU A 50 5.36 5.87 3.91
CA LEU A 50 5.64 4.57 4.50
C LEU A 50 5.81 3.48 3.41
N GLU A 51 4.94 3.44 2.41
CA GLU A 51 5.07 2.50 1.31
C GLU A 51 6.32 2.77 0.45
N GLU A 52 6.62 4.04 0.16
CA GLU A 52 7.86 4.41 -0.52
C GLU A 52 9.10 3.95 0.26
N ALA A 53 9.10 4.14 1.58
CA ALA A 53 10.19 3.71 2.45
C ALA A 53 10.40 2.19 2.42
N ARG A 54 9.30 1.43 2.42
CA ARG A 54 9.32 -0.04 2.31
C ARG A 54 9.86 -0.48 0.95
N GLU A 55 9.48 0.22 -0.12
CA GLU A 55 9.95 -0.08 -1.47
C GLU A 55 11.45 0.21 -1.62
N TYR A 56 11.94 1.34 -1.12
CA TYR A 56 13.38 1.61 -1.06
C TYR A 56 14.16 0.58 -0.23
N ARG A 57 13.58 0.09 0.87
CA ARG A 57 14.18 -0.97 1.67
C ARG A 57 14.32 -2.27 0.86
N LYS A 58 13.29 -2.66 0.11
CA LYS A 58 13.34 -3.85 -0.77
C LYS A 58 14.40 -3.72 -1.86
N GLN A 59 14.59 -2.50 -2.39
CA GLN A 59 15.61 -2.19 -3.40
C GLN A 59 17.03 -2.07 -2.83
N GLY A 60 17.22 -2.23 -1.51
CA GLY A 60 18.52 -2.05 -0.85
C GLY A 60 18.97 -0.58 -0.74
N ARG A 61 18.09 0.37 -1.06
CA ARG A 61 18.38 1.83 -1.02
C ARG A 61 18.07 2.37 0.39
N TYR A 62 18.81 1.89 1.38
CA TYR A 62 18.50 2.12 2.80
C TYR A 62 18.57 3.59 3.24
N GLU A 63 19.44 4.40 2.63
CA GLU A 63 19.51 5.84 2.92
C GLU A 63 18.24 6.58 2.47
N LEU A 64 17.68 6.22 1.30
CA LEU A 64 16.41 6.78 0.85
C LEU A 64 15.23 6.26 1.66
N ALA A 65 15.25 4.99 2.03
CA ALA A 65 14.25 4.42 2.94
C ALA A 65 14.20 5.21 4.25
N ARG A 66 15.36 5.52 4.84
CA ARG A 66 15.46 6.34 6.06
C ARG A 66 14.84 7.73 5.91
N GLN A 67 15.07 8.39 4.76
CA GLN A 67 14.47 9.70 4.48
C GLN A 67 12.95 9.61 4.37
N SER A 68 12.42 8.64 3.62
CA SER A 68 10.97 8.44 3.48
C SER A 68 10.31 8.08 4.82
N TYR A 69 10.94 7.25 5.67
CA TYR A 69 10.44 7.00 7.02
C TYR A 69 10.40 8.28 7.87
N ALA A 70 11.39 9.16 7.75
CA ALA A 70 11.38 10.44 8.46
C ALA A 70 10.23 11.36 7.99
N GLN A 71 9.90 11.34 6.69
CA GLN A 71 8.74 12.06 6.14
C GLN A 71 7.41 11.45 6.61
N ALA A 72 7.34 10.12 6.70
CA ALA A 72 6.18 9.45 7.28
C ALA A 72 6.00 9.85 8.76
N LEU A 73 7.07 9.91 9.56
CA LEU A 73 7.00 10.35 10.96
C LEU A 73 6.51 11.79 11.12
N SER A 74 6.90 12.71 10.23
CA SER A 74 6.50 14.12 10.34
C SER A 74 5.03 14.36 9.97
N THR A 75 4.44 13.45 9.19
CA THR A 75 3.08 13.58 8.67
C THR A 75 2.07 12.69 9.39
N CYS A 76 2.53 11.63 10.06
CA CYS A 76 1.67 10.69 10.76
C CYS A 76 1.02 11.33 11.99
N ARG A 77 -0.32 11.23 12.06
CA ARG A 77 -1.12 11.76 13.19
C ARG A 77 -1.60 10.68 14.16
N SER A 78 -1.30 9.42 13.88
CA SER A 78 -1.74 8.26 14.68
C SER A 78 -0.58 7.71 15.49
N ASN A 79 -0.78 7.53 16.80
CA ASN A 79 0.24 6.89 17.66
C ASN A 79 0.58 5.47 17.21
N ALA A 80 -0.43 4.70 16.82
CA ALA A 80 -0.21 3.35 16.28
C ALA A 80 0.61 3.38 14.98
N GLY A 81 0.36 4.36 14.10
CA GLY A 81 1.16 4.57 12.91
C GLY A 81 2.61 4.97 13.23
N LEU A 82 2.79 5.89 14.17
CA LEU A 82 4.12 6.31 14.64
C LEU A 82 4.93 5.15 15.19
N ASP A 83 4.33 4.25 15.97
CA ASP A 83 5.03 3.07 16.51
C ASP A 83 5.48 2.11 15.41
N ILE A 84 4.64 1.88 14.39
CA ILE A 84 4.98 1.07 13.23
C ILE A 84 6.16 1.70 12.47
N ILE A 85 6.07 2.99 12.15
CA ILE A 85 7.09 3.73 11.40
C ILE A 85 8.43 3.72 12.15
N LYS A 86 8.42 3.99 13.47
CA LYS A 86 9.64 3.96 14.31
C LYS A 86 10.29 2.59 14.34
N ARG A 87 9.50 1.52 14.48
CA ARG A 87 10.01 0.14 14.49
C ARG A 87 10.70 -0.21 13.16
N GLU A 88 10.06 0.10 12.04
CA GLU A 88 10.63 -0.18 10.72
C GLU A 88 11.88 0.66 10.45
N LEU A 89 11.86 1.94 10.81
CA LEU A 89 13.01 2.83 10.72
C LEU A 89 14.22 2.29 11.52
N ALA A 90 14.00 1.84 12.77
CA ALA A 90 15.07 1.27 13.58
C ALA A 90 15.73 0.06 12.91
N GLY A 91 14.94 -0.78 12.21
CA GLY A 91 15.46 -1.87 11.40
C GLY A 91 16.34 -1.40 10.24
N VAL A 92 15.94 -0.34 9.53
CA VAL A 92 16.75 0.26 8.47
C VAL A 92 18.04 0.89 9.02
N GLU A 93 17.98 1.59 10.14
CA GLU A 93 19.18 2.15 10.77
C GLU A 93 20.17 1.08 11.20
N LEU A 94 19.68 -0.05 11.69
CA LEU A 94 20.55 -1.19 12.00
C LEU A 94 21.26 -1.68 10.75
N LEU A 95 20.52 -1.89 9.65
CA LEU A 95 21.10 -2.32 8.37
C LEU A 95 22.15 -1.33 7.85
N LEU A 96 21.87 -0.03 7.94
CA LEU A 96 22.83 1.02 7.58
C LEU A 96 24.09 1.01 8.43
N ARG A 97 24.01 0.63 9.71
CA ARG A 97 25.18 0.53 10.58
C ARG A 97 26.01 -0.74 10.31
N THR A 98 25.37 -1.83 9.89
CA THR A 98 26.05 -3.12 9.71
C THR A 98 26.62 -3.32 8.31
N MET A 99 26.14 -2.59 7.31
CA MET A 99 26.60 -2.72 5.91
C MET A 99 27.49 -1.56 5.45
N ARG A 100 27.80 -0.60 6.33
CA ARG A 100 28.73 0.50 6.07
C ARG A 100 30.15 0.09 6.44
#